data_AF-A0A453NE92-F1
#
_entry.id   AF-A0A453NE92-F1
#
_cell.length_a   1.000
_cell.length_b   1.000
_cell.length_c   1.000
_cell.angle_alpha   90.00
_cell.angle_beta   90.00
_cell.angle_gamma   90.00
#
_symmetry.space_group_name_H-M   'P 1'
#
loop_
_entity.id
_entity.type
_entity.pdbx_description
1 polymer ?
#
loop_
_entity_poly.entity_id
_entity_poly.type
_entity_poly.pdbx_seq_one_letter_code
_entity_poly.pdbx_strand_id
1 'polypeptide(L)'
;DGKDAGDGSGEQLISPKFWKEAGPIGCVESQVKKVVLDKFTVGANELGFLKFVMARAQVLKRVVLVLDPGMSPTAAKEALSKLASQVPSAKCASENVEFMGLPRPMAAWSYQIASDLSLSDPFPAEGGILVERP
;
A
#
# COMPACT_ATOMS: atom_id res chain seq x y z
N ASP A 1 -22.42 -24.18 -33.47
CA ASP A 1 -21.95 -22.80 -33.27
C ASP A 1 -21.67 -22.53 -31.82
N GLY A 2 -20.40 -22.29 -31.50
CA GLY A 2 -19.94 -21.92 -30.18
C GLY A 2 -20.16 -20.45 -29.89
N LYS A 3 -20.33 -20.14 -28.60
CA LYS A 3 -19.97 -18.83 -28.07
C LYS A 3 -19.61 -18.97 -26.60
N ASP A 4 -18.35 -19.31 -26.38
CA ASP A 4 -17.63 -18.91 -25.17
C ASP A 4 -17.67 -17.38 -25.07
N ALA A 5 -18.18 -16.89 -23.95
CA ALA A 5 -18.00 -15.52 -23.51
C ALA A 5 -17.84 -15.55 -21.99
N GLY A 6 -16.73 -16.14 -21.54
CA GLY A 6 -16.20 -15.88 -20.21
C GLY A 6 -15.60 -14.48 -20.20
N ASP A 7 -16.39 -13.50 -19.75
CA ASP A 7 -15.92 -12.15 -19.48
C ASP A 7 -15.10 -12.17 -18.17
N GLY A 8 -13.80 -12.34 -18.32
CA GLY A 8 -12.83 -12.29 -17.24
C GLY A 8 -12.50 -10.84 -16.89
N SER A 9 -13.17 -10.29 -15.88
CA SER A 9 -12.62 -9.19 -15.08
C SER A 9 -13.20 -9.15 -13.66
N GLY A 10 -13.40 -10.32 -13.05
CA GLY A 10 -13.52 -10.38 -11.59
C GLY A 10 -12.12 -10.26 -10.99
N GLU A 11 -11.81 -9.16 -10.31
CA GLU A 11 -10.62 -9.11 -9.44
C GLU A 11 -10.66 -10.32 -8.51
N GLN A 12 -9.74 -11.27 -8.69
CA GLN A 12 -9.73 -12.47 -7.87
C GLN A 12 -9.36 -12.07 -6.45
N LEU A 13 -10.35 -12.11 -5.55
CA LEU A 13 -10.15 -11.80 -4.15
C LEU A 13 -9.21 -12.85 -3.53
N ILE A 14 -8.10 -12.36 -2.97
CA ILE A 14 -7.17 -13.18 -2.24
C ILE A 14 -7.84 -13.57 -0.93
N SER A 15 -7.93 -14.87 -0.66
CA SER A 15 -8.45 -15.39 0.60
C SER A 15 -7.68 -14.78 1.77
N PRO A 16 -8.34 -14.28 2.83
CA PRO A 16 -7.65 -13.79 4.02
C PRO A 16 -6.70 -14.81 4.67
N LYS A 17 -6.89 -16.11 4.39
CA LYS A 17 -6.00 -17.18 4.85
C LYS A 17 -4.62 -17.12 4.18
N PHE A 18 -4.53 -16.60 2.95
CA PHE A 18 -3.27 -16.48 2.21
C PHE A 18 -2.20 -15.74 3.02
N TRP A 19 -2.54 -14.57 3.58
CA TRP A 19 -1.60 -13.77 4.38
C TRP A 19 -1.23 -14.41 5.71
N LYS A 20 -2.09 -15.29 6.26
CA LYS A 20 -1.77 -16.09 7.45
C LYS A 20 -0.80 -17.22 7.11
N GLU A 21 -1.07 -17.92 6.00
CA GLU A 21 -0.28 -19.05 5.50
C GLU A 21 1.10 -18.64 4.99
N ALA A 22 1.23 -17.42 4.45
CA ALA A 22 2.52 -16.85 4.06
C ALA A 22 3.58 -16.85 5.18
N GLY A 23 3.14 -16.88 6.44
CA GLY A 23 4.02 -17.05 7.59
C GLY A 23 5.01 -15.88 7.79
N PRO A 24 6.00 -16.06 8.68
CA PRO A 24 7.09 -15.11 8.88
C PRO A 24 7.99 -14.98 7.64
N ILE A 25 8.30 -13.75 7.25
CA ILE A 25 9.26 -13.45 6.18
C ILE A 25 10.36 -12.59 6.78
N GLY A 26 11.55 -13.17 6.97
CA GLY A 26 12.63 -12.54 7.76
C GLY A 26 13.04 -11.15 7.27
N CYS A 27 13.11 -10.91 5.96
CA CYS A 27 13.45 -9.59 5.42
C CYS A 27 12.31 -8.57 5.62
N VAL A 28 11.04 -8.99 5.55
CA VAL A 28 9.90 -8.12 5.84
C VAL A 28 9.92 -7.70 7.31
N GLU A 29 10.20 -8.65 8.20
CA GLU A 29 10.20 -8.39 9.64
C GLU A 29 11.36 -7.49 10.07
N SER A 30 12.56 -7.69 9.52
CA SER A 30 13.78 -7.03 10.02
C SER A 30 14.30 -5.85 9.19
N GLN A 31 13.92 -5.71 7.92
CA GLN A 31 14.57 -4.75 7.00
C GLN A 31 13.64 -3.71 6.39
N VAL A 32 12.32 -3.95 6.38
CA VAL A 32 11.37 -3.05 5.72
C VAL A 32 11.15 -1.79 6.56
N LYS A 33 11.80 -0.69 6.16
CA LYS A 33 11.67 0.63 6.79
C LYS A 33 10.61 1.52 6.14
N LYS A 34 10.33 1.30 4.86
CA LYS A 34 9.39 2.09 4.08
C LYS A 34 8.63 1.20 3.10
N VAL A 35 7.34 1.43 2.98
CA VAL A 35 6.47 0.81 1.96
C VAL A 35 5.87 1.91 1.11
N VAL A 36 5.89 1.73 -0.21
CA VAL A 36 5.21 2.62 -1.16
C VAL A 36 4.24 1.77 -1.98
N LEU A 37 2.96 2.09 -1.92
CA LEU A 37 1.92 1.47 -2.75
C LEU A 37 1.46 2.49 -3.79
N ASP A 38 1.77 2.22 -5.03
CA ASP A 38 1.42 3.07 -6.16
C ASP A 38 0.09 2.63 -6.78
N LYS A 39 -0.75 3.57 -7.25
CA LYS A 39 -2.11 3.28 -7.75
C LYS A 39 -3.00 2.58 -6.70
N PHE A 40 -2.84 2.91 -5.43
CA PHE A 40 -3.62 2.32 -4.35
C PHE A 40 -5.10 2.69 -4.51
N THR A 41 -5.96 1.68 -4.65
CA THR A 41 -7.41 1.81 -4.85
C THR A 41 -8.21 1.55 -3.57
N VAL A 42 -7.54 1.15 -2.48
CA VAL A 42 -8.15 0.68 -1.22
C VAL A 42 -8.94 -0.61 -1.42
N GLY A 43 -8.53 -1.43 -2.39
CA GLY A 43 -9.09 -2.75 -2.64
C GLY A 43 -8.82 -3.72 -1.49
N ALA A 44 -9.67 -4.74 -1.34
CA ALA A 44 -9.55 -5.71 -0.25
C ALA A 44 -8.19 -6.44 -0.25
N ASN A 45 -7.66 -6.75 -1.44
CA ASN A 45 -6.35 -7.39 -1.60
C ASN A 45 -5.20 -6.48 -1.17
N GLU A 46 -5.21 -5.23 -1.61
CA GLU A 46 -4.19 -4.23 -1.29
C GLU A 46 -4.16 -3.93 0.21
N LEU A 47 -5.35 -3.80 0.83
CA LEU A 47 -5.49 -3.63 2.27
C LEU A 47 -5.00 -4.87 3.04
N GLY A 48 -5.27 -6.08 2.52
CA GLY A 48 -4.77 -7.32 3.08
C GLY A 48 -3.23 -7.36 3.11
N PHE A 49 -2.60 -6.98 2.00
CA PHE A 49 -1.15 -6.85 1.90
C PHE A 49 -0.60 -5.79 2.87
N LEU A 50 -1.21 -4.60 2.93
CA LEU A 50 -0.77 -3.54 3.83
C LEU A 50 -0.84 -4.00 5.30
N LYS A 51 -1.94 -4.63 5.71
CA LYS A 51 -2.10 -5.20 7.06
C LYS A 51 -1.04 -6.27 7.34
N PHE A 52 -0.75 -7.14 6.37
CA PHE A 52 0.30 -8.15 6.49
C PHE A 52 1.67 -7.53 6.76
N VAL A 53 2.06 -6.53 5.97
CA VAL A 53 3.36 -5.86 6.14
C VAL A 53 3.41 -5.10 7.46
N MET A 54 2.37 -4.31 7.79
CA MET A 54 2.32 -3.56 9.04
C MET A 54 2.40 -4.44 10.29
N ALA A 55 1.76 -5.60 10.26
CA ALA A 55 1.76 -6.54 11.38
C ALA A 55 3.09 -7.25 11.61
N ARG A 56 4.02 -7.16 10.65
CA ARG A 56 5.28 -7.90 10.67
C ARG A 56 6.52 -7.02 10.64
N ALA A 57 6.51 -5.93 9.90
CA ALA A 57 7.68 -5.08 9.73
C ALA A 57 7.99 -4.30 11.02
N GLN A 58 8.98 -4.79 11.78
CA GLN A 58 9.33 -4.29 13.11
C GLN A 58 10.07 -2.96 13.07
N VAL A 59 10.73 -2.66 11.94
CA VAL A 59 11.50 -1.42 11.73
C VAL A 59 10.82 -0.46 10.76
N LEU A 60 9.52 -0.69 10.49
CA LEU A 60 8.74 0.15 9.59
C LEU A 60 8.61 1.56 10.18
N LYS A 61 8.93 2.56 9.38
CA LYS A 61 8.82 3.98 9.77
C LYS A 61 7.77 4.71 8.96
N ARG A 62 7.60 4.34 7.68
CA ARG A 62 6.74 5.08 6.77
C ARG A 62 5.96 4.16 5.83
N VAL A 63 4.69 4.44 5.66
CA VAL A 63 3.82 3.90 4.61
C VAL A 63 3.36 5.06 3.74
N VAL A 64 3.63 4.95 2.44
CA VAL A 64 3.25 5.94 1.45
C VAL A 64 2.23 5.29 0.52
N LEU A 65 1.05 5.90 0.43
CA LEU A 65 -0.04 5.44 -0.42
C LEU A 65 -0.28 6.49 -1.49
N VAL A 66 -0.05 6.12 -2.73
CA VAL A 66 -0.33 6.97 -3.88
C VAL A 66 -1.64 6.53 -4.49
N LEU A 67 -2.65 7.37 -4.33
CA LEU A 67 -3.98 7.07 -4.83
C LEU A 67 -3.99 6.98 -6.36
N ASP A 68 -4.89 6.16 -6.89
CA ASP A 68 -5.08 6.06 -8.34
C ASP A 68 -5.39 7.46 -8.94
N PRO A 69 -4.64 7.91 -9.97
CA PRO A 69 -4.87 9.22 -10.59
C PRO A 69 -6.24 9.34 -11.28
N GLY A 70 -6.88 8.23 -11.62
CA GLY A 70 -8.24 8.18 -12.14
C GLY A 70 -9.32 8.33 -11.06
N MET A 71 -8.94 8.35 -9.77
CA MET A 71 -9.87 8.49 -8.67
C MET A 71 -10.38 9.94 -8.58
N SER A 72 -11.71 10.11 -8.51
CA SER A 72 -12.29 11.44 -8.29
C SER A 72 -11.88 12.00 -6.92
N PRO A 73 -11.84 13.33 -6.72
CA PRO A 73 -11.48 13.93 -5.42
C PRO A 73 -12.36 13.43 -4.27
N THR A 74 -13.65 13.19 -4.52
CA THR A 74 -14.58 12.64 -3.53
C THR A 74 -14.23 11.19 -3.17
N ALA A 75 -13.96 10.36 -4.18
CA ALA A 75 -13.55 8.97 -3.96
C ALA A 75 -12.19 8.88 -3.24
N ALA A 76 -11.25 9.78 -3.56
CA ALA A 76 -9.96 9.87 -2.87
C ALA A 76 -10.13 10.22 -1.39
N LYS A 77 -11.03 11.15 -1.07
CA LYS A 77 -11.34 11.50 0.32
C LYS A 77 -11.99 10.34 1.07
N GLU A 78 -12.90 9.61 0.43
CA GLU A 78 -13.53 8.41 1.00
C GLU A 78 -12.52 7.26 1.19
N ALA A 79 -11.61 7.07 0.23
CA ALA A 79 -10.52 6.11 0.32
C ALA A 79 -9.62 6.39 1.53
N LEU A 80 -9.21 7.66 1.71
CA LEU A 80 -8.41 8.08 2.85
C LEU A 80 -9.15 7.92 4.18
N SER A 81 -10.45 8.22 4.23
CA SER A 81 -11.25 8.04 5.46
C SER A 81 -11.45 6.56 5.81
N LYS A 82 -11.73 5.70 4.82
CA LYS A 82 -11.78 4.24 4.98
C LYS A 82 -10.47 3.71 5.53
N LEU A 83 -9.35 4.14 4.95
CA LEU A 83 -8.02 3.79 5.43
C LEU A 83 -7.83 4.24 6.89
N ALA A 84 -8.13 5.49 7.21
CA ALA A 84 -8.00 6.03 8.56
C ALA A 84 -8.84 5.24 9.59
N SER A 85 -9.98 4.68 9.20
CA SER A 85 -10.78 3.81 10.09
C SER A 85 -10.23 2.39 10.25
N GLN A 86 -9.51 1.87 9.25
CA GLN A 86 -9.07 0.47 9.21
C GLN A 86 -7.61 0.28 9.64
N VAL A 87 -6.77 1.29 9.47
CA VAL A 87 -5.37 1.31 9.90
C VAL A 87 -5.21 1.16 11.42
N PRO A 88 -6.04 1.79 12.29
CA PRO A 88 -5.99 1.58 13.73
C PRO A 88 -6.32 0.15 14.16
N SER A 89 -7.16 -0.55 13.39
CA SER A 89 -7.48 -1.95 13.63
C SER A 89 -6.31 -2.88 13.27
N ALA A 90 -5.38 -2.42 12.42
CA ALA A 90 -4.18 -3.17 12.09
C ALA A 90 -3.14 -3.00 13.21
N LYS A 91 -2.91 -4.06 13.99
CA LYS A 91 -1.80 -4.11 14.95
C LYS A 91 -0.50 -3.91 14.17
N CYS A 92 0.20 -2.81 14.43
CA CYS A 92 1.49 -2.54 13.81
C CYS A 92 2.61 -3.13 14.68
N ALA A 93 3.59 -3.80 14.04
CA ALA A 93 4.77 -4.30 14.74
C ALA A 93 5.75 -3.19 15.13
N SER A 94 5.62 -2.01 14.50
CA SER A 94 6.45 -0.82 14.77
C SER A 94 5.62 0.30 15.38
N GLU A 95 6.26 1.05 16.28
CA GLU A 95 5.73 2.27 16.88
C GLU A 95 5.96 3.47 15.93
N ASN A 96 5.09 4.49 16.01
CA ASN A 96 5.26 5.76 15.28
C ASN A 96 5.40 5.63 13.74
N VAL A 97 4.64 4.72 13.12
CA VAL A 97 4.62 4.61 11.65
C VAL A 97 3.84 5.78 11.05
N GLU A 98 4.52 6.57 10.22
CA GLU A 98 3.93 7.66 9.44
C GLU A 98 3.13 7.10 8.26
N PHE A 99 1.88 7.53 8.08
CA PHE A 99 1.07 7.22 6.92
C PHE A 99 0.92 8.46 6.06
N MET A 100 1.30 8.39 4.79
CA MET A 100 1.21 9.53 3.87
C MET A 100 0.32 9.16 2.70
N GLY A 101 -0.72 9.96 2.48
CA GLY A 101 -1.51 9.95 1.25
C GLY A 101 -0.96 10.98 0.27
N LEU A 102 -0.51 10.52 -0.90
CA LEU A 102 -0.01 11.39 -1.97
C LEU A 102 -0.93 11.32 -3.19
N PRO A 103 -1.27 12.45 -3.82
CA PRO A 103 -1.65 12.43 -5.23
C PRO A 103 -0.44 11.94 -6.04
N ARG A 104 -0.68 11.14 -7.09
CA ARG A 104 0.41 10.61 -7.93
C ARG A 104 1.32 11.75 -8.42
N PRO A 105 2.63 11.72 -8.10
CA PRO A 105 3.58 12.63 -8.72
C PRO A 105 3.60 12.38 -10.24
N MET A 106 3.32 13.41 -11.03
CA MET A 106 3.14 13.28 -12.49
C MET A 106 4.41 12.85 -13.25
N ALA A 107 5.61 12.99 -12.68
CA ALA A 107 6.85 12.55 -13.30
C ALA A 107 7.96 12.43 -12.24
N ALA A 108 8.35 11.21 -11.88
CA ALA A 108 9.65 10.91 -11.21
C ALA A 108 9.85 9.42 -10.87
N TRP A 109 8.78 8.61 -10.77
CA TRP A 109 8.92 7.22 -10.31
C TRP A 109 9.01 6.26 -11.48
N SER A 110 10.11 5.52 -11.56
CA SER A 110 10.33 4.47 -12.55
C SER A 110 11.01 3.26 -11.91
N TYR A 111 10.84 2.09 -12.52
CA TYR A 111 11.56 0.88 -12.08
C TYR A 111 13.09 1.06 -12.15
N GLN A 112 13.57 1.85 -13.11
CA GLN A 112 15.00 2.16 -13.27
C GLN A 112 15.52 2.92 -12.06
N ILE A 113 14.81 3.98 -11.63
CA ILE A 113 15.15 4.75 -10.43
C ILE A 113 15.05 3.87 -9.18
N ALA A 114 14.00 3.05 -9.07
CA ALA A 114 13.83 2.11 -7.95
C ALA A 114 14.94 1.06 -7.82
N SER A 115 15.60 0.72 -8.93
CA SER A 115 16.67 -0.28 -8.97
C SER A 115 18.07 0.34 -8.82
N ASP A 116 18.18 1.66 -8.80
CA ASP A 116 19.44 2.37 -8.64
C ASP A 116 19.82 2.44 -7.15
N LEU A 117 20.71 1.55 -6.72
CA LEU A 117 21.17 1.45 -5.34
C LEU A 117 22.06 2.63 -4.89
N SER A 118 22.46 3.52 -5.79
CA SER A 118 23.16 4.75 -5.43
C SER A 118 22.21 5.82 -4.85
N LEU A 119 20.91 5.67 -5.09
CA LEU A 119 19.89 6.57 -4.56
C LEU A 119 19.52 6.21 -3.12
N SER A 120 19.55 7.20 -2.24
CA SER A 120 19.16 7.02 -0.83
C SER A 120 17.67 6.69 -0.67
N ASP A 121 16.80 7.28 -1.50
CA ASP A 121 15.37 6.99 -1.54
C ASP A 121 14.85 7.21 -2.97
N PRO A 122 14.52 6.14 -3.71
CA PRO A 122 14.01 6.25 -5.07
C PRO A 122 12.55 6.75 -5.16
N PHE A 123 11.84 6.85 -4.03
CA PHE A 123 10.44 7.25 -3.97
C PHE A 123 10.21 8.42 -2.99
N PRO A 124 10.85 9.59 -3.17
CA PRO A 124 10.73 10.68 -2.22
C PRO A 124 9.27 11.07 -2.01
N ALA A 125 8.86 11.16 -0.74
CA ALA A 125 7.49 11.48 -0.34
C ALA A 125 7.41 12.95 0.09
N GLU A 126 7.70 13.87 -0.84
CA GLU A 126 7.60 15.32 -0.63
C GLU A 126 6.15 15.78 -0.86
N GLY A 127 5.58 16.56 0.07
CA GLY A 127 4.26 17.22 -0.13
C GLY A 127 3.01 16.36 0.12
N GLY A 128 3.12 15.24 0.85
CA GLY A 128 1.97 14.37 1.18
C GLY A 128 1.15 14.82 2.37
N ILE A 129 -0.13 14.40 2.41
CA ILE A 129 -1.00 14.59 3.57
C ILE A 129 -0.70 13.47 4.56
N LEU A 130 -0.28 13.83 5.77
CA LEU A 130 -0.15 12.90 6.88
C LEU A 130 -1.55 12.37 7.24
N VAL A 131 -1.73 11.07 7.10
CA VAL A 131 -2.91 10.36 7.61
C VAL A 131 -2.62 10.08 9.08
N GLU A 132 -3.04 11.01 9.93
CA GLU A 132 -2.92 10.92 11.38
C GLU A 132 -3.58 9.62 11.87
N ARG A 133 -2.89 8.90 12.76
CA ARG A 133 -3.53 7.83 13.53
C ARG A 133 -4.47 8.49 14.56
N PRO A 134 -5.76 8.15 14.61
CA PRO A 134 -6.63 8.56 15.71
C PRO A 134 -6.14 7.98 17.05
#